data_AF-A0A2G4SP67-F1
#
_entry.id   AF-A0A2G4SP67-F1
#
_cell.length_a   1.000
_cell.length_b   1.000
_cell.length_c   1.000
_cell.angle_alpha   90.00
_cell.angle_beta   90.00
_cell.angle_gamma   90.00
#
_symmetry.space_group_name_H-M   'P 1'
#
loop_
_entity.id
_entity.type
_entity.pdbx_description
1 polymer ?
#
loop_
_entity_poly.entity_id
_entity_poly.type
_entity_poly.pdbx_seq_one_letter_code
_entity_poly.pdbx_strand_id
1 'polypeptide(L)'
;MRGLIGPQSVNSLVSGVLIENAPLDNGESTEYHNFLHQLLNIRTQTLSLLTQPLHQFYKTRKVATHFWFEPTVEQIMHHQPNDSHGSAHVDATPLNTVYEKTNSWNVTRDFIDAEFRSQKVNTVTLKFCISALENASVATKTITKPHPDQPLEDKNEIVANVLWKTLEIRDFVTSSKHVHTPWGKALHVSLKGDDVSRPMQEALLTALELIRFEVLTNKTFSKTYTRPLGNELEQKNIILLSRALSLLPIKLKNMQWLGPLNRDLLVFNSFVKALNRSYRNLCEMLTLSFFLNGLVVKDREDYFEINDSLPYMADVNVALGLVCKHYLERIIEGQSAIEALASTEKAFPTCVSVKEDLETGFQFWTRLLEAVVVLFKTNTISADTFNMFSNANEWLQNRKF
;
A
#
# COMPACT_ATOMS: atom_id res chain seq x y z
N MET A 1 -20.69 13.55 -9.53
CA MET A 1 -19.73 12.53 -9.02
C MET A 1 -19.53 11.34 -9.98
N ARG A 2 -19.41 11.54 -11.31
CA ARG A 2 -18.96 10.44 -12.18
C ARG A 2 -17.44 10.31 -11.99
N GLY A 3 -16.94 9.10 -11.75
CA GLY A 3 -15.50 8.83 -11.65
C GLY A 3 -14.82 9.16 -10.32
N LEU A 4 -15.56 9.54 -9.25
CA LEU A 4 -14.95 9.90 -7.96
C LEU A 4 -14.51 8.69 -7.12
N ILE A 5 -15.26 7.59 -7.19
CA ILE A 5 -15.05 6.37 -6.38
C ILE A 5 -15.33 5.11 -7.20
N GLY A 6 -14.68 4.01 -6.83
CA GLY A 6 -15.01 2.67 -7.28
C GLY A 6 -16.24 2.08 -6.58
N PRO A 7 -16.86 1.04 -7.15
CA PRO A 7 -18.12 0.49 -6.65
C PRO A 7 -17.95 -0.51 -5.51
N GLN A 8 -16.75 -1.04 -5.25
CA GLN A 8 -16.56 -2.23 -4.40
C GLN A 8 -17.12 -2.05 -2.98
N SER A 9 -16.71 -1.01 -2.25
CA SER A 9 -17.17 -0.78 -0.87
C SER A 9 -18.67 -0.52 -0.79
N VAL A 10 -19.22 0.22 -1.76
CA VAL A 10 -20.65 0.52 -1.85
C VAL A 10 -21.45 -0.75 -2.13
N ASN A 11 -20.98 -1.57 -3.07
CA ASN A 11 -21.62 -2.85 -3.40
C ASN A 11 -21.62 -3.79 -2.20
N SER A 12 -20.52 -3.91 -1.46
CA SER A 12 -20.45 -4.73 -0.25
C SER A 12 -21.44 -4.26 0.82
N LEU A 13 -21.59 -2.94 1.00
CA LEU A 13 -22.60 -2.38 1.90
C LEU A 13 -24.03 -2.71 1.43
N VAL A 14 -24.32 -2.50 0.14
CA VAL A 14 -25.66 -2.70 -0.42
C VAL A 14 -26.06 -4.17 -0.55
N SER A 15 -25.10 -5.08 -0.72
CA SER A 15 -25.35 -6.52 -0.70
C SER A 15 -25.40 -7.05 0.74
N GLY A 16 -24.66 -6.44 1.68
CA GLY A 16 -24.41 -6.99 3.00
C GLY A 16 -23.32 -8.08 3.01
N VAL A 17 -22.61 -8.26 1.89
CA VAL A 17 -21.63 -9.34 1.71
C VAL A 17 -20.43 -8.86 0.89
N LEU A 18 -19.22 -9.15 1.38
CA LEU A 18 -17.98 -9.12 0.61
C LEU A 18 -17.53 -10.56 0.34
N ILE A 19 -17.46 -10.95 -0.94
CA ILE A 19 -16.99 -12.29 -1.33
C ILE A 19 -15.51 -12.22 -1.69
N GLU A 20 -14.68 -12.97 -0.97
CA GLU A 20 -13.29 -13.20 -1.33
C GLU A 20 -13.18 -14.47 -2.17
N ASN A 21 -12.73 -14.30 -3.41
CA ASN A 21 -12.53 -15.41 -4.33
C ASN A 21 -11.13 -15.98 -4.19
N ALA A 22 -10.99 -17.27 -4.54
CA ALA A 22 -9.67 -17.89 -4.62
C ALA A 22 -8.76 -17.11 -5.59
N PRO A 23 -7.50 -16.85 -5.22
CA PRO A 23 -6.52 -16.26 -6.11
C PRO A 23 -6.13 -17.22 -7.25
N LEU A 24 -5.32 -16.74 -8.19
CA LEU A 24 -4.95 -17.47 -9.41
C LEU A 24 -4.15 -18.76 -9.15
N ASP A 25 -3.57 -18.90 -7.96
CA ASP A 25 -2.86 -20.09 -7.48
C ASP A 25 -3.78 -21.08 -6.74
N ASN A 26 -5.10 -20.96 -6.89
CA ASN A 26 -6.13 -21.72 -6.15
C ASN A 26 -6.19 -21.42 -4.64
N GLY A 27 -5.35 -20.51 -4.13
CA GLY A 27 -5.39 -20.07 -2.74
C GLY A 27 -5.05 -21.18 -1.75
N GLU A 28 -4.07 -22.01 -2.06
CA GLU A 28 -3.62 -23.11 -1.18
C GLU A 28 -2.73 -22.62 -0.03
N SER A 29 -2.19 -21.41 -0.12
CA SER A 29 -1.22 -20.88 0.84
C SER A 29 -1.89 -20.36 2.12
N THR A 30 -1.61 -21.00 3.25
CA THR A 30 -2.13 -20.61 4.58
C THR A 30 -1.73 -19.18 4.98
N GLU A 31 -0.58 -18.72 4.52
CA GLU A 31 -0.10 -17.35 4.75
C GLU A 31 -1.07 -16.31 4.15
N TYR A 32 -1.65 -16.61 2.99
CA TYR A 32 -2.61 -15.72 2.35
C TYR A 32 -3.96 -15.72 3.06
N HIS A 33 -4.39 -16.88 3.58
CA HIS A 33 -5.59 -16.98 4.42
C HIS A 33 -5.45 -16.07 5.65
N ASN A 34 -4.35 -16.23 6.40
CA ASN A 34 -4.06 -15.42 7.59
C ASN A 34 -3.98 -13.93 7.26
N PHE A 35 -3.39 -13.58 6.11
CA PHE A 35 -3.30 -12.20 5.64
C PHE A 35 -4.68 -11.57 5.38
N LEU A 36 -5.63 -12.32 4.81
CA LEU A 36 -6.98 -11.81 4.58
C LEU A 36 -7.74 -11.51 5.88
N HIS A 37 -7.54 -12.31 6.92
CA HIS A 37 -8.07 -11.99 8.25
C HIS A 37 -7.49 -10.68 8.78
N GLN A 38 -6.18 -10.45 8.62
CA GLN A 38 -5.54 -9.20 9.03
C GLN A 38 -6.06 -7.97 8.25
N LEU A 39 -6.44 -8.15 6.98
CA LEU A 39 -7.04 -7.08 6.16
C LEU A 39 -8.47 -6.69 6.57
N LEU A 40 -9.16 -7.50 7.38
CA LEU A 40 -10.52 -7.16 7.84
C LEU A 40 -10.54 -5.84 8.61
N ASN A 41 -9.46 -5.48 9.31
CA ASN A 41 -9.38 -4.22 10.06
C ASN A 41 -9.51 -2.99 9.15
N ILE A 42 -8.67 -2.87 8.11
CA ILE A 42 -8.74 -1.74 7.16
C ILE A 42 -10.07 -1.73 6.41
N ARG A 43 -10.61 -2.90 6.06
CA ARG A 43 -11.89 -3.02 5.34
C ARG A 43 -13.07 -2.59 6.22
N THR A 44 -13.03 -2.94 7.51
CA THR A 44 -14.03 -2.49 8.50
C THR A 44 -13.96 -0.98 8.72
N GLN A 45 -12.75 -0.41 8.83
CA GLN A 45 -12.54 1.04 8.90
C GLN A 45 -13.07 1.76 7.66
N THR A 46 -12.80 1.19 6.48
CA THR A 46 -13.28 1.69 5.19
C THR A 46 -14.80 1.71 5.12
N LEU A 47 -15.47 0.64 5.58
CA LEU A 47 -16.93 0.60 5.69
C LEU A 47 -17.46 1.60 6.71
N SER A 48 -16.78 1.78 7.84
CA SER A 48 -17.20 2.74 8.87
C SER A 48 -17.21 4.18 8.34
N LEU A 49 -16.19 4.56 7.57
CA LEU A 49 -16.12 5.87 6.89
C LEU A 49 -17.26 6.05 5.88
N LEU A 50 -17.65 4.99 5.18
CA LEU A 50 -18.75 5.01 4.23
C LEU A 50 -20.10 5.15 4.93
N THR A 51 -20.35 4.44 6.03
CA THR A 51 -21.66 4.40 6.67
C THR A 51 -21.92 5.53 7.65
N GLN A 52 -20.88 6.10 8.27
CA GLN A 52 -20.98 7.18 9.26
C GLN A 52 -21.90 8.36 8.83
N PRO A 53 -21.86 8.84 7.57
CA PRO A 53 -22.75 9.93 7.14
C PRO A 53 -24.12 9.47 6.60
N LEU A 54 -24.38 8.16 6.51
CA LEU A 54 -25.60 7.62 5.90
C LEU A 54 -26.76 7.48 6.89
N HIS A 55 -27.96 7.21 6.35
CA HIS A 55 -29.15 6.90 7.15
C HIS A 55 -28.93 5.67 8.05
N GLN A 56 -29.62 5.62 9.20
CA GLN A 56 -29.47 4.56 10.20
C GLN A 56 -29.59 3.14 9.62
N PHE A 57 -30.46 2.97 8.61
CA PHE A 57 -30.60 1.72 7.85
C PHE A 57 -29.26 1.17 7.34
N TYR A 58 -28.39 2.03 6.78
CA TYR A 58 -27.09 1.61 6.26
C TYR A 58 -26.03 1.47 7.36
N LYS A 59 -26.15 2.23 8.45
CA LYS A 59 -25.26 2.14 9.61
C LYS A 59 -25.37 0.79 10.33
N THR A 60 -26.60 0.31 10.52
CA THR A 60 -26.87 -0.94 11.25
C THR A 60 -26.85 -2.19 10.36
N ARG A 61 -26.66 -2.00 9.05
CA ARG A 61 -26.70 -3.11 8.11
C ARG A 61 -25.55 -4.07 8.40
N LYS A 62 -25.85 -5.35 8.60
CA LYS A 62 -24.81 -6.39 8.70
C LYS A 62 -24.06 -6.48 7.37
N VAL A 63 -22.73 -6.41 7.43
CA VAL A 63 -21.85 -6.74 6.31
C VAL A 63 -20.91 -7.85 6.75
N ALA A 64 -20.93 -8.99 6.06
CA ALA A 64 -20.06 -10.13 6.32
C ALA A 64 -19.08 -10.36 5.17
N THR A 65 -17.83 -10.72 5.49
CA THR A 65 -16.88 -11.24 4.51
C THR A 65 -16.97 -12.77 4.52
N HIS A 66 -17.02 -13.37 3.33
CA HIS A 66 -16.93 -14.82 3.14
C HIS A 66 -15.65 -15.15 2.39
N PHE A 67 -14.83 -16.01 2.98
CA PHE A 67 -13.62 -16.52 2.35
C PHE A 67 -13.90 -17.81 1.58
N TRP A 68 -13.27 -17.99 0.42
CA TRP A 68 -13.44 -19.22 -0.36
C TRP A 68 -13.02 -20.50 0.39
N PHE A 69 -12.07 -20.38 1.31
CA PHE A 69 -11.56 -21.51 2.11
C PHE A 69 -12.43 -21.81 3.35
N GLU A 70 -13.35 -20.92 3.71
CA GLU A 70 -14.29 -21.05 4.83
C GLU A 70 -15.67 -20.48 4.45
N PRO A 71 -16.35 -21.01 3.42
CA PRO A 71 -17.54 -20.37 2.85
C PRO A 71 -18.73 -20.31 3.81
N THR A 72 -18.76 -21.19 4.81
CA THR A 72 -19.81 -21.27 5.83
C THR A 72 -19.56 -20.35 7.03
N VAL A 73 -18.38 -19.74 7.14
CA VAL A 73 -18.02 -18.86 8.25
C VAL A 73 -18.24 -17.41 7.84
N GLU A 74 -19.08 -16.70 8.58
CA GLU A 74 -19.29 -15.27 8.39
C GLU A 74 -18.28 -14.45 9.19
N GLN A 75 -17.42 -13.70 8.51
CA GLN A 75 -16.52 -12.75 9.14
C GLN A 75 -17.21 -11.38 9.18
N ILE A 76 -17.93 -11.10 10.27
CA ILE A 76 -18.73 -9.87 10.41
C ILE A 76 -17.81 -8.65 10.54
N MET A 77 -18.00 -7.65 9.67
CA MET A 77 -17.30 -6.38 9.73
C MET A 77 -18.10 -5.39 10.58
N HIS A 78 -17.71 -5.23 11.86
CA HIS A 78 -18.36 -4.35 12.83
C HIS A 78 -18.01 -2.87 12.59
N HIS A 79 -18.67 -2.25 11.61
CA HIS A 79 -18.33 -0.91 11.10
C HIS A 79 -19.16 0.24 11.72
N GLN A 80 -20.06 -0.06 12.66
CA GLN A 80 -20.80 0.94 13.45
C GLN A 80 -20.24 1.04 14.87
N PRO A 81 -20.22 2.23 15.48
CA PRO A 81 -20.08 2.40 16.93
C PRO A 81 -21.22 1.67 17.66
N ASN A 82 -20.90 0.90 18.71
CA ASN A 82 -21.95 0.29 19.54
C ASN A 82 -22.53 1.36 20.48
N ASP A 83 -23.84 1.65 20.38
CA ASP A 83 -24.58 2.48 21.34
C ASP A 83 -25.09 1.68 22.57
N SER A 84 -24.65 0.44 22.76
CA SER A 84 -25.23 -0.47 23.76
C SER A 84 -24.66 -0.28 25.17
N HIS A 85 -25.39 0.44 26.01
CA HIS A 85 -25.25 0.53 27.48
C HIS A 85 -25.51 -0.78 28.25
N GLY A 86 -25.46 -1.96 27.63
CA GLY A 86 -25.74 -3.20 28.33
C GLY A 86 -25.80 -4.41 27.42
N SER A 87 -24.64 -5.01 27.15
CA SER A 87 -24.45 -6.40 26.72
C SER A 87 -22.95 -6.64 26.67
N ALA A 88 -22.45 -7.63 27.41
CA ALA A 88 -21.06 -8.04 27.37
C ALA A 88 -20.74 -8.71 26.02
N HIS A 89 -20.47 -7.92 24.98
CA HIS A 89 -19.97 -8.39 23.70
C HIS A 89 -19.06 -7.32 23.08
N VAL A 90 -17.75 -7.59 23.15
CA VAL A 90 -16.61 -7.03 22.42
C VAL A 90 -16.63 -5.51 22.22
N ASP A 91 -15.79 -4.81 22.98
CA ASP A 91 -15.48 -3.39 22.80
C ASP A 91 -15.42 -3.04 21.31
N ALA A 92 -16.30 -2.15 20.88
CA ALA A 92 -16.32 -1.60 19.54
C ALA A 92 -15.07 -0.72 19.40
N THR A 93 -14.01 -1.38 18.94
CA THR A 93 -12.60 -1.00 18.88
C THR A 93 -12.33 0.29 18.10
N PRO A 94 -11.07 0.80 18.08
CA PRO A 94 -10.58 1.87 17.18
C PRO A 94 -11.04 1.90 15.71
N LEU A 95 -11.71 0.86 15.21
CA LEU A 95 -12.05 0.64 13.81
C LEU A 95 -13.30 1.39 13.34
N ASN A 96 -14.23 1.75 14.23
CA ASN A 96 -15.51 2.38 13.87
C ASN A 96 -15.62 3.86 14.29
N THR A 97 -14.56 4.42 14.85
CA THR A 97 -14.45 5.83 15.30
C THR A 97 -13.42 6.60 14.47
N VAL A 98 -13.14 6.10 13.26
CA VAL A 98 -12.08 6.62 12.39
C VAL A 98 -12.36 8.04 11.91
N TYR A 99 -13.62 8.34 11.64
CA TYR A 99 -14.03 9.69 11.25
C TYR A 99 -13.73 10.71 12.36
N GLU A 100 -14.10 10.40 13.60
CA GLU A 100 -13.88 11.27 14.75
C GLU A 100 -12.40 11.42 15.09
N LYS A 101 -11.63 10.32 15.01
CA LYS A 101 -10.19 10.33 15.33
C LYS A 101 -9.38 11.16 14.36
N THR A 102 -9.78 11.19 13.10
CA THR A 102 -9.09 11.90 12.02
C THR A 102 -9.69 13.29 11.76
N ASN A 103 -10.50 13.83 12.68
CA ASN A 103 -11.20 15.11 12.47
C ASN A 103 -10.29 16.35 12.55
N SER A 104 -9.01 16.16 12.86
CA SER A 104 -7.98 17.20 12.90
C SER A 104 -7.35 17.51 11.54
N TRP A 105 -7.79 16.83 10.46
CA TRP A 105 -7.35 17.13 9.09
C TRP A 105 -8.43 17.89 8.33
N ASN A 106 -8.27 19.21 8.27
CA ASN A 106 -9.00 20.12 7.39
C ASN A 106 -8.06 21.24 6.89
N VAL A 107 -6.91 20.83 6.37
CA VAL A 107 -5.82 21.71 5.94
C VAL A 107 -6.24 22.46 4.68
N THR A 108 -6.15 23.78 4.71
CA THR A 108 -6.61 24.64 3.62
C THR A 108 -5.50 24.95 2.61
N ARG A 109 -5.91 25.55 1.49
CA ARG A 109 -5.08 25.97 0.38
C ARG A 109 -3.87 26.80 0.79
N ASP A 110 -4.02 27.71 1.76
CA ASP A 110 -2.93 28.59 2.20
C ASP A 110 -1.71 27.79 2.69
N PHE A 111 -1.95 26.73 3.46
CA PHE A 111 -0.88 25.84 3.91
C PHE A 111 -0.28 25.06 2.74
N ILE A 112 -1.13 24.52 1.86
CA ILE A 112 -0.69 23.70 0.73
C ILE A 112 0.15 24.51 -0.25
N ASP A 113 -0.27 25.73 -0.60
CA ASP A 113 0.46 26.64 -1.47
C ASP A 113 1.80 27.06 -0.85
N ALA A 114 1.86 27.25 0.47
CA ALA A 114 3.11 27.50 1.17
C ALA A 114 4.05 26.29 1.12
N GLU A 115 3.51 25.09 1.29
CA GLU A 115 4.28 23.85 1.26
C GLU A 115 4.75 23.49 -0.15
N PHE A 116 3.95 23.76 -1.19
CA PHE A 116 4.38 23.66 -2.59
C PHE A 116 5.60 24.54 -2.89
N ARG A 117 5.59 25.79 -2.41
CA ARG A 117 6.75 26.69 -2.53
C ARG A 117 7.97 26.18 -1.77
N SER A 118 7.77 25.67 -0.56
CA SER A 118 8.83 25.14 0.31
C SER A 118 9.50 23.90 -0.30
N GLN A 119 8.71 22.92 -0.74
CA GLN A 119 9.18 21.67 -1.30
C GLN A 119 9.54 21.76 -2.79
N LYS A 120 9.24 22.88 -3.46
CA LYS A 120 9.44 23.11 -4.90
C LYS A 120 8.72 22.07 -5.78
N VAL A 121 7.49 21.74 -5.40
CA VAL A 121 6.61 20.82 -6.13
C VAL A 121 5.27 21.47 -6.42
N ASN A 122 4.49 20.90 -7.34
CA ASN A 122 3.20 21.42 -7.77
C ASN A 122 2.07 20.39 -7.71
N THR A 123 2.37 19.19 -7.19
CA THR A 123 1.43 18.06 -7.14
C THR A 123 1.49 17.44 -5.77
N VAL A 124 0.32 17.15 -5.20
CA VAL A 124 0.21 16.40 -3.94
C VAL A 124 0.50 14.92 -4.20
N THR A 125 1.46 14.37 -3.45
CA THR A 125 1.82 12.94 -3.46
C THR A 125 2.07 12.44 -2.03
N LEU A 126 2.28 11.13 -1.86
CA LEU A 126 2.67 10.55 -0.57
C LEU A 126 3.95 11.20 0.00
N LYS A 127 4.96 11.40 -0.87
CA LYS A 127 6.20 12.12 -0.55
C LYS A 127 5.91 13.54 -0.05
N PHE A 128 5.04 14.29 -0.74
CA PHE A 128 4.67 15.64 -0.32
C PHE A 128 4.05 15.64 1.09
N CYS A 129 3.06 14.78 1.31
CA CYS A 129 2.33 14.70 2.58
C CYS A 129 3.25 14.29 3.75
N ILE A 130 4.09 13.27 3.57
CA ILE A 130 4.99 12.83 4.65
C ILE A 130 6.09 13.86 4.93
N SER A 131 6.60 14.53 3.90
CA SER A 131 7.66 15.55 4.04
C SER A 131 7.18 16.80 4.77
N ALA A 132 5.93 17.21 4.55
CA ALA A 132 5.31 18.35 5.23
C ALA A 132 5.26 18.17 6.77
N LEU A 133 5.33 16.92 7.24
CA LEU A 133 5.29 16.56 8.66
C LEU A 133 6.67 16.30 9.27
N GLU A 134 7.77 16.49 8.52
CA GLU A 134 9.13 16.29 9.04
C GLU A 134 9.47 17.29 10.17
N ASN A 135 9.02 18.53 10.05
CA ASN A 135 9.25 19.56 11.06
C ASN A 135 8.02 19.71 11.96
N ALA A 136 8.19 19.45 13.26
CA ALA A 136 7.10 19.53 14.24
C ALA A 136 6.39 20.90 14.28
N SER A 137 7.10 22.00 14.05
CA SER A 137 6.50 23.35 14.02
C SER A 137 5.65 23.64 12.78
N VAL A 138 5.91 22.90 11.69
CA VAL A 138 5.09 22.93 10.47
C VAL A 138 3.92 21.97 10.63
N ALA A 139 4.16 20.76 11.17
CA ALA A 139 3.15 19.76 11.43
C ALA A 139 2.01 20.28 12.32
N THR A 140 2.30 21.07 13.37
CA THR A 140 1.25 21.66 14.22
C THR A 140 0.28 22.56 13.47
N LYS A 141 0.69 23.17 12.34
CA LYS A 141 -0.18 24.01 11.49
C LYS A 141 -1.16 23.19 10.66
N THR A 142 -0.94 21.87 10.54
CA THR A 142 -1.87 20.98 9.84
C THR A 142 -3.02 20.53 10.74
N ILE A 143 -2.91 20.70 12.06
CA ILE A 143 -3.96 20.39 13.03
C ILE A 143 -5.06 21.45 12.91
N THR A 144 -6.12 21.12 12.21
CA THR A 144 -7.19 22.04 11.80
C THR A 144 -8.54 21.34 11.92
N LYS A 145 -9.56 22.05 12.39
CA LYS A 145 -10.91 21.51 12.47
C LYS A 145 -11.74 22.01 11.29
N PRO A 146 -12.62 21.18 10.72
CA PRO A 146 -13.56 21.64 9.71
C PRO A 146 -14.45 22.77 10.23
N HIS A 147 -14.71 23.75 9.38
CA HIS A 147 -15.62 24.86 9.66
C HIS A 147 -16.68 24.94 8.56
N PRO A 148 -17.99 25.07 8.90
CA PRO A 148 -19.07 25.09 7.89
C PRO A 148 -18.89 26.16 6.81
N ASP A 149 -18.37 27.33 7.18
CA ASP A 149 -18.14 28.45 6.26
C ASP A 149 -16.82 28.37 5.49
N GLN A 150 -16.01 27.32 5.70
CA GLN A 150 -14.72 27.11 5.02
C GLN A 150 -14.61 25.67 4.50
N PRO A 151 -15.48 25.25 3.55
CA PRO A 151 -15.32 23.97 2.88
C PRO A 151 -14.03 23.95 2.05
N LEU A 152 -13.49 22.76 1.82
CA LEU A 152 -12.37 22.57 0.89
C LEU A 152 -12.87 22.79 -0.54
N GLU A 153 -12.15 23.61 -1.30
CA GLU A 153 -12.54 24.02 -2.65
C GLU A 153 -11.65 23.35 -3.71
N ASP A 154 -10.34 23.42 -3.52
CA ASP A 154 -9.34 22.95 -4.48
C ASP A 154 -9.13 21.43 -4.45
N LYS A 155 -8.78 20.86 -5.60
CA LYS A 155 -8.43 19.44 -5.74
C LYS A 155 -7.31 19.03 -4.78
N ASN A 156 -6.24 19.84 -4.67
CA ASN A 156 -5.08 19.52 -3.84
C ASN A 156 -5.41 19.56 -2.35
N GLU A 157 -6.34 20.42 -1.92
CA GLU A 157 -6.87 20.40 -0.56
C GLU A 157 -7.49 19.04 -0.23
N ILE A 158 -8.36 18.55 -1.11
CA ILE A 158 -9.04 17.27 -0.92
C ILE A 158 -8.02 16.13 -0.91
N VAL A 159 -7.14 16.07 -1.91
CA VAL A 159 -6.15 14.98 -2.04
C VAL A 159 -5.19 14.98 -0.86
N ALA A 160 -4.68 16.14 -0.42
CA ALA A 160 -3.72 16.21 0.69
C ALA A 160 -4.35 15.74 2.00
N ASN A 161 -5.55 16.21 2.32
CA ASN A 161 -6.27 15.78 3.51
C ASN A 161 -6.62 14.28 3.47
N VAL A 162 -7.01 13.73 2.31
CA VAL A 162 -7.26 12.29 2.15
C VAL A 162 -5.98 11.48 2.39
N LEU A 163 -4.84 11.91 1.84
CA LEU A 163 -3.56 11.22 2.04
C LEU A 163 -3.07 11.31 3.49
N TRP A 164 -3.17 12.47 4.15
CA TRP A 164 -2.81 12.59 5.56
C TRP A 164 -3.69 11.74 6.47
N LYS A 165 -5.01 11.72 6.25
CA LYS A 165 -5.90 10.82 6.96
C LYS A 165 -5.56 9.35 6.72
N THR A 166 -5.22 8.98 5.48
CA THR A 166 -4.77 7.62 5.16
C THR A 166 -3.51 7.25 5.95
N LEU A 167 -2.52 8.15 6.00
CA LEU A 167 -1.28 7.96 6.76
C LEU A 167 -1.53 7.85 8.27
N GLU A 168 -2.46 8.64 8.83
CA GLU A 168 -2.84 8.55 10.25
C GLU A 168 -3.55 7.23 10.57
N ILE A 169 -4.56 6.85 9.77
CA ILE A 169 -5.33 5.61 9.95
C ILE A 169 -4.43 4.38 9.94
N ARG A 170 -3.36 4.45 9.14
CA ARG A 170 -2.37 3.38 8.95
C ARG A 170 -1.14 3.55 9.84
N ASP A 171 -1.23 4.40 10.87
CA ASP A 171 -0.23 4.60 11.90
C ASP A 171 1.16 4.97 11.35
N PHE A 172 1.21 5.69 10.23
CA PHE A 172 2.41 6.40 9.76
C PHE A 172 2.53 7.78 10.42
N VAL A 173 1.40 8.36 10.83
CA VAL A 173 1.34 9.66 11.47
C VAL A 173 0.54 9.56 12.77
N THR A 174 1.03 10.24 13.81
CA THR A 174 0.34 10.30 15.12
C THR A 174 -0.90 11.19 15.06
N SER A 175 -2.02 10.72 15.64
CA SER A 175 -3.29 11.47 15.68
C SER A 175 -3.20 12.81 16.41
N SER A 176 -2.42 12.91 17.48
CA SER A 176 -2.45 14.07 18.38
C SER A 176 -1.55 15.24 17.95
N LYS A 177 -0.44 14.94 17.26
CA LYS A 177 0.60 15.93 16.95
C LYS A 177 0.93 16.02 15.46
N HIS A 178 0.34 15.15 14.64
CA HIS A 178 0.61 15.06 13.20
C HIS A 178 2.11 14.87 12.89
N VAL A 179 2.85 14.18 13.79
CA VAL A 179 4.26 13.84 13.59
C VAL A 179 4.43 12.39 13.19
N HIS A 180 5.56 12.06 12.57
CA HIS A 180 5.90 10.70 12.15
C HIS A 180 5.91 9.72 13.33
N THR A 181 5.29 8.56 13.12
CA THR A 181 5.57 7.35 13.92
C THR A 181 6.88 6.72 13.43
N PRO A 182 7.39 5.63 14.05
CA PRO A 182 8.52 4.88 13.48
C PRO A 182 8.30 4.45 12.02
N TRP A 183 7.07 4.01 11.69
CA TRP A 183 6.69 3.68 10.32
C TRP A 183 6.66 4.90 9.40
N GLY A 184 6.12 6.03 9.88
CA GLY A 184 6.17 7.31 9.17
C GLY A 184 7.58 7.77 8.86
N LYS A 185 8.48 7.62 9.83
CA LYS A 185 9.89 8.01 9.67
C LYS A 185 10.60 7.12 8.67
N ALA A 186 10.32 5.82 8.70
CA ALA A 186 10.86 4.86 7.73
C ALA A 186 10.38 5.18 6.31
N LEU A 187 9.08 5.44 6.12
CA LEU A 187 8.54 5.88 4.84
C LEU A 187 9.18 7.20 4.39
N HIS A 188 9.23 8.21 5.25
CA HIS A 188 9.85 9.50 4.95
C HIS A 188 11.29 9.37 4.45
N VAL A 189 12.11 8.58 5.15
CA VAL A 189 13.51 8.35 4.77
C VAL A 189 13.60 7.70 3.39
N SER A 190 12.81 6.67 3.11
CA SER A 190 12.83 6.00 1.79
C SER A 190 12.39 6.89 0.63
N LEU A 191 11.59 7.93 0.90
CA LEU A 191 11.08 8.88 -0.09
C LEU A 191 11.95 10.14 -0.25
N LYS A 192 13.09 10.25 0.46
CA LYS A 192 14.00 11.40 0.33
C LYS A 192 14.70 11.46 -1.04
N GLY A 193 15.06 12.66 -1.47
CA GLY A 193 15.73 12.90 -2.76
C GLY A 193 14.76 13.11 -3.92
N ASP A 194 15.25 13.65 -5.04
CA ASP A 194 14.39 14.28 -6.06
C ASP A 194 13.73 13.27 -7.02
N ASP A 195 14.31 12.10 -7.22
CA ASP A 195 13.88 11.12 -8.23
C ASP A 195 12.96 10.00 -7.71
N VAL A 196 11.87 10.33 -7.01
CA VAL A 196 10.92 9.34 -6.49
C VAL A 196 9.59 9.41 -7.23
N SER A 197 9.47 8.61 -8.29
CA SER A 197 8.25 8.51 -9.10
C SER A 197 7.05 8.02 -8.29
N ARG A 198 5.82 8.38 -8.69
CA ARG A 198 4.60 7.94 -7.99
C ARG A 198 4.52 6.41 -7.80
N PRO A 199 4.81 5.57 -8.81
CA PRO A 199 4.83 4.11 -8.61
C PRO A 199 5.85 3.64 -7.57
N MET A 200 7.01 4.32 -7.47
CA MET A 200 8.00 4.01 -6.44
C MET A 200 7.50 4.41 -5.04
N GLN A 201 6.79 5.54 -4.91
CA GLN A 201 6.17 5.95 -3.64
C GLN A 201 5.15 4.91 -3.17
N GLU A 202 4.29 4.45 -4.08
CA GLU A 202 3.29 3.39 -3.81
C GLU A 202 3.95 2.07 -3.44
N ALA A 203 4.98 1.65 -4.21
CA ALA A 203 5.73 0.42 -3.95
C ALA A 203 6.40 0.43 -2.57
N LEU A 204 6.96 1.57 -2.14
CA LEU A 204 7.61 1.70 -0.82
C LEU A 204 6.58 1.64 0.32
N LEU A 205 5.44 2.32 0.18
CA LEU A 205 4.34 2.22 1.15
C LEU A 205 3.83 0.77 1.25
N THR A 206 3.59 0.13 0.11
CA THR A 206 3.15 -1.27 0.05
C THR A 206 4.19 -2.21 0.66
N ALA A 207 5.48 -2.01 0.40
CA ALA A 207 6.55 -2.84 0.98
C ALA A 207 6.58 -2.75 2.50
N LEU A 208 6.46 -1.54 3.08
CA LEU A 208 6.44 -1.36 4.52
C LEU A 208 5.23 -2.02 5.17
N GLU A 209 4.07 -1.93 4.53
CA GLU A 209 2.87 -2.62 5.00
C GLU A 209 3.00 -4.14 4.90
N LEU A 210 3.53 -4.68 3.80
CA LEU A 210 3.76 -6.13 3.68
C LEU A 210 4.80 -6.65 4.70
N ILE A 211 5.77 -5.82 5.11
CA ILE A 211 6.67 -6.12 6.23
C ILE A 211 5.90 -6.11 7.55
N ARG A 212 5.03 -5.12 7.77
CA ARG A 212 4.18 -5.02 8.96
C ARG A 212 3.24 -6.22 9.13
N PHE A 213 2.72 -6.73 8.01
CA PHE A 213 1.90 -7.95 7.96
C PHE A 213 2.72 -9.24 7.95
N GLU A 214 4.06 -9.14 8.00
CA GLU A 214 5.00 -10.27 8.01
C GLU A 214 4.92 -11.19 6.76
N VAL A 215 4.52 -10.64 5.61
CA VAL A 215 4.34 -11.39 4.35
C VAL A 215 5.39 -11.05 3.28
N LEU A 216 6.07 -9.91 3.37
CA LEU A 216 7.28 -9.65 2.57
C LEU A 216 8.50 -10.26 3.26
N THR A 217 8.73 -11.56 3.00
CA THR A 217 9.79 -12.35 3.65
C THR A 217 10.62 -13.14 2.64
N ASN A 218 11.71 -13.75 3.11
CA ASN A 218 12.54 -14.71 2.37
C ASN A 218 12.07 -16.17 2.53
N LYS A 219 10.96 -16.40 3.26
CA LYS A 219 10.43 -17.73 3.56
C LYS A 219 9.61 -18.26 2.38
N THR A 220 9.71 -19.56 2.12
CA THR A 220 8.80 -20.27 1.24
C THR A 220 7.39 -20.28 1.82
N PHE A 221 6.37 -20.25 0.97
CA PHE A 221 4.97 -20.44 1.40
C PHE A 221 4.72 -21.91 1.77
N SER A 222 3.70 -22.16 2.59
CA SER A 222 3.22 -23.50 2.96
C SER A 222 3.02 -24.40 1.75
N LYS A 223 2.53 -23.83 0.64
CA LYS A 223 2.57 -24.44 -0.69
C LYS A 223 3.61 -23.74 -1.56
N THR A 224 4.67 -24.46 -1.90
CA THR A 224 5.70 -23.97 -2.84
C THR A 224 5.66 -24.78 -4.12
N TYR A 225 5.71 -24.10 -5.27
CA TYR A 225 5.66 -24.75 -6.58
C TYR A 225 7.04 -24.85 -7.24
N THR A 226 7.89 -23.85 -7.00
CA THR A 226 9.23 -23.76 -7.58
C THR A 226 10.23 -23.27 -6.55
N ARG A 227 11.44 -23.82 -6.58
CA ARG A 227 12.56 -23.31 -5.80
C ARG A 227 13.52 -22.58 -6.73
N PRO A 228 14.04 -21.40 -6.34
CA PRO A 228 15.11 -20.78 -7.10
C PRO A 228 16.36 -21.66 -7.16
N LEU A 229 17.25 -21.37 -8.10
CA LEU A 229 18.58 -21.99 -8.14
C LEU A 229 19.47 -21.53 -6.98
N GLY A 230 20.55 -22.28 -6.74
CA GLY A 230 21.56 -21.98 -5.71
C GLY A 230 21.39 -22.76 -4.41
N ASN A 231 22.26 -22.48 -3.45
CA ASN A 231 22.18 -23.02 -2.10
C ASN A 231 21.02 -22.37 -1.29
N GLU A 232 20.75 -22.87 -0.08
CA GLU A 232 19.61 -22.40 0.73
C GLU A 232 19.63 -20.88 1.00
N LEU A 233 20.81 -20.30 1.24
CA LEU A 233 20.95 -18.86 1.50
C LEU A 233 20.67 -18.05 0.23
N GLU A 234 21.21 -18.50 -0.90
CA GLU A 234 20.98 -17.87 -2.21
C GLU A 234 19.50 -17.93 -2.61
N GLN A 235 18.85 -19.07 -2.39
CA GLN A 235 17.41 -19.23 -2.62
C GLN A 235 16.59 -18.23 -1.81
N LYS A 236 16.87 -18.10 -0.51
CA LYS A 236 16.21 -17.14 0.38
C LYS A 236 16.41 -15.70 -0.12
N ASN A 237 17.61 -15.33 -0.52
CA ASN A 237 17.90 -14.00 -1.05
C ASN A 237 17.13 -13.72 -2.35
N ILE A 238 17.10 -14.68 -3.29
CA ILE A 238 16.33 -14.54 -4.53
C ILE A 238 14.83 -14.42 -4.25
N ILE A 239 14.27 -15.21 -3.33
CA ILE A 239 12.86 -15.12 -2.95
C ILE A 239 12.52 -13.69 -2.48
N LEU A 240 13.30 -13.14 -1.56
CA LEU A 240 13.03 -11.80 -1.02
C LEU A 240 13.18 -10.71 -2.08
N LEU A 241 14.27 -10.74 -2.85
CA LEU A 241 14.55 -9.74 -3.88
C LEU A 241 13.49 -9.76 -4.99
N SER A 242 13.13 -10.95 -5.49
CA SER A 242 12.11 -11.08 -6.53
C SER A 242 10.72 -10.66 -6.04
N ARG A 243 10.36 -10.95 -4.78
CA ARG A 243 9.13 -10.42 -4.17
C ARG A 243 9.15 -8.90 -4.06
N ALA A 244 10.21 -8.32 -3.52
CA ALA A 244 10.33 -6.87 -3.35
C ALA A 244 10.27 -6.13 -4.70
N LEU A 245 10.99 -6.61 -5.72
CA LEU A 245 10.99 -6.00 -7.04
C LEU A 245 9.67 -6.20 -7.80
N SER A 246 8.84 -7.19 -7.44
CA SER A 246 7.48 -7.35 -7.99
C SER A 246 6.53 -6.22 -7.59
N LEU A 247 6.92 -5.34 -6.68
CA LEU A 247 6.10 -4.19 -6.26
C LEU A 247 6.17 -3.02 -7.24
N LEU A 248 7.12 -3.02 -8.16
CA LEU A 248 7.27 -1.99 -9.18
C LEU A 248 6.66 -2.42 -10.51
N PRO A 249 6.06 -1.49 -11.27
CA PRO A 249 5.68 -1.76 -12.65
C PRO A 249 6.92 -1.85 -13.55
N ILE A 250 6.77 -2.54 -14.67
CA ILE A 250 7.78 -2.63 -15.74
C ILE A 250 7.21 -2.04 -17.03
N LYS A 251 8.07 -1.46 -17.89
CA LYS A 251 7.64 -1.00 -19.22
C LYS A 251 7.58 -2.19 -20.19
N LEU A 252 6.39 -2.48 -20.70
CA LEU A 252 6.15 -3.57 -21.65
C LEU A 252 5.87 -3.03 -23.06
N LYS A 253 6.35 -3.75 -24.07
CA LYS A 253 5.95 -3.57 -25.47
C LYS A 253 4.48 -3.96 -25.63
N ASN A 254 3.80 -3.36 -26.60
CA ASN A 254 2.41 -3.68 -26.92
C ASN A 254 2.28 -5.05 -27.64
N MET A 255 2.55 -6.12 -26.90
CA MET A 255 2.49 -7.50 -27.37
C MET A 255 2.20 -8.45 -26.20
N GLN A 256 1.88 -9.70 -26.50
CA GLN A 256 1.65 -10.73 -25.48
C GLN A 256 2.93 -11.02 -24.68
N TRP A 257 2.75 -11.43 -23.42
CA TRP A 257 3.84 -11.83 -22.55
C TRP A 257 4.50 -13.13 -23.04
N LEU A 258 5.82 -13.09 -23.26
CA LEU A 258 6.61 -14.23 -23.71
C LEU A 258 7.67 -14.69 -22.69
N GLY A 259 7.65 -14.14 -21.48
CA GLY A 259 8.58 -14.51 -20.42
C GLY A 259 8.13 -15.76 -19.63
N PRO A 260 9.04 -16.39 -18.86
CA PRO A 260 8.67 -17.47 -17.95
C PRO A 260 7.67 -17.00 -16.89
N LEU A 261 6.88 -17.95 -16.37
CA LEU A 261 5.96 -17.72 -15.26
C LEU A 261 6.52 -18.35 -13.98
N ASN A 262 6.18 -17.76 -12.83
CA ASN A 262 6.50 -18.30 -11.52
C ASN A 262 5.27 -18.27 -10.63
N ARG A 263 4.77 -19.44 -10.23
CA ARG A 263 3.54 -19.54 -9.44
C ARG A 263 3.70 -18.94 -8.05
N ASP A 264 4.85 -19.09 -7.41
CA ASP A 264 5.10 -18.53 -6.08
C ASP A 264 5.09 -16.99 -6.10
N LEU A 265 5.56 -16.35 -7.18
CA LEU A 265 5.39 -14.91 -7.37
C LEU A 265 3.94 -14.52 -7.66
N LEU A 266 3.18 -15.34 -8.39
CA LEU A 266 1.74 -15.10 -8.60
C LEU A 266 0.96 -15.19 -7.29
N VAL A 267 1.32 -16.13 -6.40
CA VAL A 267 0.80 -16.20 -5.03
C VAL A 267 1.10 -14.89 -4.31
N PHE A 268 2.37 -14.44 -4.32
CA PHE A 268 2.75 -13.17 -3.69
C PHE A 268 1.99 -11.96 -4.25
N ASN A 269 1.72 -11.93 -5.56
CA ASN A 269 0.93 -10.88 -6.20
C ASN A 269 -0.49 -10.78 -5.62
N SER A 270 -1.07 -11.87 -5.16
CA SER A 270 -2.39 -11.87 -4.51
C SER A 270 -2.38 -11.04 -3.22
N PHE A 271 -1.30 -11.12 -2.42
CA PHE A 271 -1.11 -10.26 -1.24
C PHE A 271 -1.03 -8.79 -1.64
N VAL A 272 -0.21 -8.48 -2.65
CA VAL A 272 -0.01 -7.11 -3.15
C VAL A 272 -1.33 -6.50 -3.62
N LYS A 273 -2.09 -7.24 -4.45
CA LYS A 273 -3.39 -6.79 -4.97
C LYS A 273 -4.43 -6.60 -3.87
N ALA A 274 -4.54 -7.55 -2.96
CA ALA A 274 -5.50 -7.46 -1.85
C ALA A 274 -5.20 -6.24 -0.95
N LEU A 275 -3.92 -5.95 -0.71
CA LEU A 275 -3.48 -4.79 0.06
C LEU A 275 -3.75 -3.48 -0.69
N ASN A 276 -3.23 -3.34 -1.92
CA ASN A 276 -3.34 -2.12 -2.72
C ASN A 276 -4.81 -1.75 -2.96
N ARG A 277 -5.68 -2.73 -3.24
CA ARG A 277 -7.13 -2.50 -3.38
C ARG A 277 -7.78 -2.06 -2.07
N SER A 278 -7.37 -2.64 -0.94
CA SER A 278 -7.89 -2.20 0.37
C SER A 278 -7.49 -0.75 0.67
N TYR A 279 -6.27 -0.36 0.31
CA TYR A 279 -5.78 1.02 0.40
C TYR A 279 -6.49 1.98 -0.56
N ARG A 280 -6.72 1.55 -1.81
CA ARG A 280 -7.49 2.31 -2.79
C ARG A 280 -8.90 2.60 -2.27
N ASN A 281 -9.58 1.56 -1.80
CA ASN A 281 -10.92 1.66 -1.24
C ASN A 281 -10.95 2.60 -0.01
N LEU A 282 -9.93 2.55 0.86
CA LEU A 282 -9.81 3.46 1.99
C LEU A 282 -9.73 4.93 1.53
N CYS A 283 -8.85 5.24 0.57
CA CYS A 283 -8.70 6.61 0.03
C CYS A 283 -10.00 7.10 -0.62
N GLU A 284 -10.68 6.25 -1.38
CA GLU A 284 -11.94 6.58 -2.03
C GLU A 284 -13.08 6.79 -1.03
N MET A 285 -13.17 5.97 0.03
CA MET A 285 -14.20 6.15 1.07
C MET A 285 -13.92 7.35 1.98
N LEU A 286 -12.64 7.70 2.22
CA LEU A 286 -12.28 8.98 2.84
C LEU A 286 -12.75 10.15 2.00
N THR A 287 -12.47 10.10 0.69
CA THR A 287 -12.91 11.11 -0.27
C THR A 287 -14.42 11.24 -0.23
N LEU A 288 -15.15 10.13 -0.38
CA LEU A 288 -16.62 10.14 -0.30
C LEU A 288 -17.13 10.68 1.04
N SER A 289 -16.51 10.29 2.15
CA SER A 289 -16.87 10.77 3.49
C SER A 289 -16.78 12.29 3.58
N PHE A 290 -15.79 12.92 2.95
CA PHE A 290 -15.67 14.38 2.93
C PHE A 290 -16.86 15.03 2.19
N PHE A 291 -17.23 14.49 1.03
CA PHE A 291 -18.37 14.99 0.26
C PHE A 291 -19.69 14.79 1.02
N LEU A 292 -19.89 13.64 1.65
CA LEU A 292 -21.13 13.32 2.36
C LEU A 292 -21.29 14.14 3.66
N ASN A 293 -20.20 14.43 4.36
CA ASN A 293 -20.19 15.27 5.55
C ASN A 293 -20.16 16.79 5.26
N GLY A 294 -20.20 17.20 3.98
CA GLY A 294 -20.25 18.61 3.60
C GLY A 294 -18.93 19.36 3.84
N LEU A 295 -17.80 18.65 3.90
CA LEU A 295 -16.48 19.26 4.10
C LEU A 295 -15.91 19.87 2.81
N VAL A 296 -16.58 19.64 1.67
CA VAL A 296 -16.10 19.96 0.33
C VAL A 296 -17.22 20.63 -0.46
N VAL A 297 -16.86 21.60 -1.30
CA VAL A 297 -17.79 22.17 -2.29
C VAL A 297 -18.20 21.09 -3.28
N LYS A 298 -19.48 20.73 -3.27
CA LYS A 298 -20.03 19.58 -4.02
C LYS A 298 -20.14 19.85 -5.51
N ASP A 299 -20.46 21.08 -5.92
CA ASP A 299 -20.56 21.45 -7.33
C ASP A 299 -19.17 21.64 -7.93
N ARG A 300 -18.76 20.73 -8.81
CA ARG A 300 -17.41 20.67 -9.40
C ARG A 300 -17.38 19.79 -10.64
N GLU A 301 -16.39 20.04 -11.50
CA GLU A 301 -16.17 19.29 -12.74
C GLU A 301 -14.98 18.33 -12.65
N ASP A 302 -14.15 18.44 -11.61
CA ASP A 302 -12.84 17.79 -11.47
C ASP A 302 -12.86 16.45 -10.69
N TYR A 303 -14.01 15.77 -10.64
CA TYR A 303 -14.18 14.56 -9.83
C TYR A 303 -13.23 13.42 -10.22
N PHE A 304 -12.97 13.27 -11.52
CA PHE A 304 -12.09 12.22 -12.03
C PHE A 304 -10.63 12.52 -11.70
N GLU A 305 -10.24 13.79 -11.80
CA GLU A 305 -8.89 14.27 -11.50
C GLU A 305 -8.55 14.11 -10.02
N ILE A 306 -9.53 14.28 -9.11
CA ILE A 306 -9.38 13.92 -7.70
C ILE A 306 -9.05 12.43 -7.57
N ASN A 307 -9.84 11.56 -8.19
CA ASN A 307 -9.69 10.10 -8.12
C ASN A 307 -8.36 9.61 -8.74
N ASP A 308 -7.95 10.17 -9.88
CA ASP A 308 -6.67 9.88 -10.55
C ASP A 308 -5.46 10.37 -9.74
N SER A 309 -5.65 11.39 -8.90
CA SER A 309 -4.60 11.89 -8.00
C SER A 309 -4.38 10.99 -6.78
N LEU A 310 -5.30 10.07 -6.47
CA LEU A 310 -5.18 9.11 -5.38
C LEU A 310 -4.29 7.92 -5.78
N PRO A 311 -3.58 7.28 -4.83
CA PRO A 311 -2.69 6.16 -5.12
C PRO A 311 -3.43 4.90 -5.54
N TYR A 312 -2.69 3.93 -6.11
CA TYR A 312 -3.17 2.58 -6.43
C TYR A 312 -4.28 2.54 -7.48
N MET A 313 -4.20 3.42 -8.48
CA MET A 313 -5.14 3.44 -9.61
C MET A 313 -5.03 2.19 -10.50
N ALA A 314 -3.83 1.60 -10.59
CA ALA A 314 -3.56 0.39 -11.36
C ALA A 314 -2.86 -0.66 -10.51
N ASP A 315 -3.21 -1.93 -10.74
CA ASP A 315 -2.50 -3.07 -10.14
C ASP A 315 -1.10 -3.22 -10.78
N VAL A 316 -0.09 -3.46 -9.95
CA VAL A 316 1.22 -3.92 -10.42
C VAL A 316 1.18 -5.41 -10.77
N ASN A 317 2.13 -5.84 -11.60
CA ASN A 317 2.30 -7.24 -11.97
C ASN A 317 3.67 -7.75 -11.51
N VAL A 318 3.88 -9.07 -11.61
CA VAL A 318 5.10 -9.73 -11.10
C VAL A 318 6.30 -9.67 -12.04
N ALA A 319 6.20 -8.95 -13.17
CA ALA A 319 7.17 -9.06 -14.25
C ALA A 319 8.59 -8.63 -13.83
N LEU A 320 8.75 -7.53 -13.08
CA LEU A 320 10.08 -7.13 -12.61
C LEU A 320 10.66 -8.13 -11.61
N GLY A 321 9.83 -8.78 -10.79
CA GLY A 321 10.26 -9.88 -9.93
C GLY A 321 10.74 -11.11 -10.71
N LEU A 322 10.05 -11.45 -11.81
CA LEU A 322 10.46 -12.54 -12.70
C LEU A 322 11.79 -12.22 -13.40
N VAL A 323 11.95 -11.00 -13.88
CA VAL A 323 13.19 -10.49 -14.49
C VAL A 323 14.34 -10.55 -13.47
N CYS A 324 14.13 -10.03 -12.26
CA CYS A 324 15.10 -10.08 -11.17
C CYS A 324 15.49 -11.52 -10.81
N LYS A 325 14.50 -12.40 -10.64
CA LYS A 325 14.75 -13.81 -10.34
C LYS A 325 15.63 -14.45 -11.42
N HIS A 326 15.28 -14.28 -12.69
CA HIS A 326 16.04 -14.86 -13.79
C HIS A 326 17.47 -14.32 -13.86
N TYR A 327 17.64 -13.00 -13.74
CA TYR A 327 18.95 -12.35 -13.70
C TYR A 327 19.85 -12.93 -12.60
N LEU A 328 19.32 -13.04 -11.38
CA LEU A 328 20.07 -13.57 -10.24
C LEU A 328 20.40 -15.06 -10.40
N GLU A 329 19.50 -15.85 -10.98
CA GLU A 329 19.74 -17.28 -11.26
C GLU A 329 20.84 -17.48 -12.31
N ARG A 330 20.91 -16.62 -13.33
CA ARG A 330 22.02 -16.64 -14.32
C ARG A 330 23.37 -16.35 -13.67
N ILE A 331 23.42 -15.44 -12.70
CA ILE A 331 24.64 -15.17 -11.93
C ILE A 331 25.07 -16.39 -11.11
N ILE A 332 24.12 -17.09 -10.48
CA ILE A 332 24.41 -18.32 -9.71
C ILE A 332 24.99 -19.42 -10.61
N GLU A 333 24.54 -19.51 -11.85
CA GLU A 333 25.10 -20.43 -12.85
C GLU A 333 26.50 -20.05 -13.35
N GLY A 334 27.09 -18.98 -12.81
CA GLY A 334 28.47 -18.56 -13.08
C GLY A 334 28.60 -17.48 -14.16
N GLN A 335 27.50 -16.91 -14.65
CA GLN A 335 27.56 -15.79 -15.59
C GLN A 335 28.00 -14.50 -14.88
N SER A 336 28.81 -13.69 -15.56
CA SER A 336 29.08 -12.31 -15.11
C SER A 336 27.80 -11.46 -15.15
N ALA A 337 27.78 -10.34 -14.43
CA ALA A 337 26.60 -9.46 -14.37
C ALA A 337 26.15 -8.99 -15.77
N ILE A 338 27.09 -8.74 -16.69
CA ILE A 338 26.80 -8.32 -18.06
C ILE A 338 26.21 -9.48 -18.88
N GLU A 339 26.76 -10.69 -18.75
CA GLU A 339 26.24 -11.88 -19.45
C GLU A 339 24.86 -12.28 -18.93
N ALA A 340 24.64 -12.22 -17.62
CA ALA A 340 23.35 -12.46 -16.99
C ALA A 340 22.28 -11.47 -17.46
N LEU A 341 22.65 -10.18 -17.59
CA LEU A 341 21.77 -9.15 -18.13
C LEU A 341 21.37 -9.47 -19.58
N ALA A 342 22.35 -9.75 -20.45
CA ALA A 342 22.08 -10.10 -21.86
C ALA A 342 21.22 -11.36 -22.01
N SER A 343 21.47 -12.39 -21.20
CA SER A 343 20.64 -13.60 -21.14
C SER A 343 19.21 -13.30 -20.70
N THR A 344 19.04 -12.39 -19.73
CA THR A 344 17.74 -11.97 -19.23
C THR A 344 16.97 -11.16 -20.27
N GLU A 345 17.62 -10.23 -20.97
CA GLU A 345 17.01 -9.49 -22.09
C GLU A 345 16.46 -10.42 -23.17
N LYS A 346 17.22 -11.48 -23.50
CA LYS A 346 16.77 -12.50 -24.45
C LYS A 346 15.58 -13.32 -23.92
N ALA A 347 15.52 -13.60 -22.63
CA ALA A 347 14.44 -14.37 -22.01
C ALA A 347 13.13 -13.57 -21.84
N PHE A 348 13.20 -12.24 -21.84
CA PHE A 348 12.04 -11.35 -21.66
C PHE A 348 11.88 -10.35 -22.81
N PRO A 349 11.65 -10.82 -24.05
CA PRO A 349 11.62 -9.97 -25.25
C PRO A 349 10.48 -8.94 -25.24
N THR A 350 9.44 -9.16 -24.42
CA THR A 350 8.30 -8.25 -24.22
C THR A 350 8.68 -7.00 -23.41
N CYS A 351 9.75 -7.03 -22.62
CA CYS A 351 10.18 -5.86 -21.84
C CYS A 351 10.83 -4.81 -22.76
N VAL A 352 10.61 -3.52 -22.45
CA VAL A 352 11.21 -2.43 -23.22
C VAL A 352 12.70 -2.32 -22.94
N SER A 353 13.09 -2.27 -21.66
CA SER A 353 14.48 -2.18 -21.23
C SER A 353 14.69 -2.88 -19.89
N VAL A 354 15.08 -4.16 -19.94
CA VAL A 354 15.37 -4.96 -18.73
C VAL A 354 16.42 -4.27 -17.85
N LYS A 355 17.43 -3.66 -18.47
CA LYS A 355 18.48 -2.92 -17.76
C LYS A 355 17.92 -1.78 -16.92
N GLU A 356 17.17 -0.84 -17.53
CA GLU A 356 16.60 0.32 -16.84
C GLU A 356 15.63 -0.11 -15.72
N ASP A 357 14.83 -1.14 -16.00
CA ASP A 357 13.85 -1.65 -15.05
C ASP A 357 14.54 -2.31 -13.84
N LEU A 358 15.63 -3.06 -14.04
CA LEU A 358 16.46 -3.62 -12.96
C LEU A 358 17.20 -2.54 -12.17
N GLU A 359 17.76 -1.52 -12.83
CA GLU A 359 18.39 -0.38 -12.16
C GLU A 359 17.39 0.34 -11.26
N THR A 360 16.17 0.58 -11.75
CA THR A 360 15.06 1.13 -10.96
C THR A 360 14.73 0.22 -9.77
N GLY A 361 14.68 -1.10 -9.99
CA GLY A 361 14.50 -2.10 -8.94
C GLY A 361 15.59 -2.07 -7.87
N PHE A 362 16.85 -1.90 -8.25
CA PHE A 362 17.97 -1.78 -7.30
C PHE A 362 17.94 -0.47 -6.52
N GLN A 363 17.53 0.64 -7.15
CA GLN A 363 17.32 1.91 -6.45
C GLN A 363 16.19 1.80 -5.42
N PHE A 364 15.08 1.17 -5.80
CA PHE A 364 13.98 0.87 -4.89
C PHE A 364 14.43 -0.01 -3.72
N TRP A 365 15.20 -1.07 -3.99
CA TRP A 365 15.73 -1.94 -2.94
C TRP A 365 16.60 -1.19 -1.93
N THR A 366 17.48 -0.31 -2.41
CA THR A 366 18.31 0.54 -1.53
C THR A 366 17.44 1.40 -0.61
N ARG A 367 16.41 2.06 -1.15
CA ARG A 367 15.47 2.89 -0.38
C ARG A 367 14.65 2.08 0.63
N LEU A 368 14.23 0.88 0.24
CA LEU A 368 13.53 -0.03 1.14
C LEU A 368 14.44 -0.45 2.31
N LEU A 369 15.70 -0.75 2.04
CA LEU A 369 16.67 -1.10 3.08
C LEU A 369 16.89 0.06 4.06
N GLU A 370 16.98 1.30 3.58
CA GLU A 370 17.07 2.48 4.45
C GLU A 370 15.87 2.57 5.42
N ALA A 371 14.66 2.30 4.94
CA ALA A 371 13.48 2.23 5.80
C ALA A 371 13.55 1.08 6.81
N VAL A 372 13.98 -0.11 6.38
CA VAL A 372 14.18 -1.28 7.27
C VAL A 372 15.20 -0.98 8.37
N VAL A 373 16.29 -0.29 8.06
CA VAL A 373 17.28 0.16 9.04
C VAL A 373 16.65 1.11 10.07
N VAL A 374 15.79 2.04 9.65
CA VAL A 374 15.06 2.92 10.57
C VAL A 374 14.17 2.10 11.50
N LEU A 375 13.36 1.19 10.95
CA LEU A 375 12.45 0.35 11.74
C LEU A 375 13.18 -0.52 12.76
N PHE A 376 14.37 -1.03 12.40
CA PHE A 376 15.19 -1.80 13.32
C PHE A 376 15.75 -0.93 14.45
N LYS A 377 16.29 0.26 14.13
CA LYS A 377 16.81 1.20 15.14
C LYS A 377 15.74 1.69 16.11
N THR A 378 14.47 1.73 15.69
CA THR A 378 13.33 2.09 16.53
C THR A 378 12.67 0.89 17.23
N ASN A 379 13.27 -0.31 17.16
CA ASN A 379 12.74 -1.57 17.72
C ASN A 379 11.32 -1.91 17.23
N THR A 380 10.97 -1.50 16.01
CA THR A 380 9.65 -1.71 15.40
C THR A 380 9.54 -3.05 14.68
N ILE A 381 10.67 -3.60 14.24
CA ILE A 381 10.77 -4.93 13.62
C ILE A 381 11.78 -5.80 14.38
N SER A 382 11.65 -7.12 14.23
CA SER A 382 12.57 -8.08 14.85
C SER A 382 13.96 -8.06 14.21
N ALA A 383 14.96 -8.53 14.97
CA ALA A 383 16.32 -8.74 14.46
C ALA A 383 16.34 -9.72 13.28
N ASP A 384 15.49 -10.76 13.29
CA ASP A 384 15.38 -11.72 12.19
C ASP A 384 14.92 -11.05 10.89
N THR A 385 13.93 -10.16 10.99
CA THR A 385 13.45 -9.39 9.84
C THR A 385 14.56 -8.49 9.30
N PHE A 386 15.25 -7.76 10.19
CA PHE A 386 16.37 -6.91 9.79
C PHE A 386 17.49 -7.71 9.11
N ASN A 387 17.94 -8.81 9.73
CA ASN A 387 19.02 -9.66 9.23
C ASN A 387 18.67 -10.24 7.85
N MET A 388 17.41 -10.64 7.64
CA MET A 388 16.94 -11.11 6.34
C MET A 388 17.17 -10.08 5.22
N PHE A 389 16.82 -8.81 5.43
CA PHE A 389 17.03 -7.74 4.43
C PHE A 389 18.51 -7.37 4.30
N SER A 390 19.23 -7.27 5.41
CA SER A 390 20.66 -6.93 5.42
C SER A 390 21.50 -7.98 4.69
N ASN A 391 21.26 -9.27 4.95
CA ASN A 391 21.96 -10.38 4.28
C ASN A 391 21.67 -10.40 2.78
N ALA A 392 20.41 -10.19 2.38
CA ALA A 392 20.04 -10.13 0.96
C ALA A 392 20.69 -8.92 0.26
N ASN A 393 20.81 -7.79 0.95
CA ASN A 393 21.50 -6.62 0.43
C ASN A 393 22.99 -6.86 0.24
N GLU A 394 23.69 -7.37 1.25
CA GLU A 394 25.12 -7.69 1.15
C GLU A 394 25.40 -8.66 -0.01
N TRP A 395 24.53 -9.66 -0.17
CA TRP A 395 24.61 -10.60 -1.28
C TRP A 395 24.38 -9.94 -2.65
N LEU A 396 23.45 -8.97 -2.73
CA LEU A 396 23.14 -8.26 -3.97
C LEU A 396 24.24 -7.28 -4.40
N GLN A 397 24.95 -6.61 -3.48
CA GLN A 397 25.91 -5.54 -3.84
C GLN A 397 27.01 -6.02 -4.82
N ASN A 398 27.45 -7.27 -4.68
CA ASN A 398 28.47 -7.87 -5.56
C ASN A 398 27.90 -8.44 -6.87
N ARG A 399 26.61 -8.23 -7.13
CA ARG A 399 25.84 -8.84 -8.23
C ARG A 399 25.07 -7.81 -9.07
N LYS A 400 25.33 -6.52 -8.86
CA LYS A 400 24.82 -5.44 -9.72
C LYS A 400 25.77 -5.26 -10.92
N PHE A 401 25.27 -4.69 -12.01
CA PHE A 401 26.06 -4.30 -13.18
C PHE A 401 26.26 -2.79 -13.25
#